data_AF-A0AAE7H4B9-F1
#
_entry.id   AF-A0AAE7H4B9-F1
#
_cell.length_a   1.000
_cell.length_b   1.000
_cell.length_c   1.000
_cell.angle_alpha   90.00
_cell.angle_beta   90.00
_cell.angle_gamma   90.00
#
_symmetry.space_group_name_H-M   'P 1'
#
loop_
_entity.id
_entity.type
_entity.pdbx_description
1 polymer ?
#
loop_
_entity_poly.entity_id
_entity_poly.type
_entity_poly.pdbx_seq_one_letter_code
_entity_poly.pdbx_strand_id
1 'polypeptide(L)'
;MNDFLEKFIDIENDINKETRFFIQSVQRKGITWAEYESQEMILNGYYYRVRNLLSEYDPDLIVLLYSDDAEIRRISLKVIKDGLVDLSSSNMAIEKLIYISIVGNEEEKRLAKDIIVFREWFVRCEQLTEKIVSKLYHQNIDYYLYKDIGEFLLITKNIPLLISHIKIGMNSKDEEIFELASEYSNIV
;
A
#
# COMPACT_ATOMS: atom_id res chain seq x y z
N MET A 1 -18.83 7.19 -12.40
CA MET A 1 -17.56 6.51 -12.05
C MET A 1 -16.43 6.99 -12.95
N ASN A 2 -16.52 6.88 -14.28
CA ASN A 2 -15.45 7.37 -15.18
C ASN A 2 -15.08 8.85 -14.95
N ASP A 3 -16.07 9.73 -14.82
CA ASP A 3 -15.84 11.17 -14.57
C ASP A 3 -15.14 11.46 -13.23
N PHE A 4 -15.41 10.68 -12.18
CA PHE A 4 -14.68 10.77 -10.91
C PHE A 4 -13.20 10.38 -11.09
N LEU A 5 -12.95 9.27 -11.81
CA LEU A 5 -11.59 8.76 -12.05
C LEU A 5 -10.78 9.77 -12.88
N GLU A 6 -11.36 10.29 -13.96
CA GLU A 6 -10.75 11.32 -14.81
C GLU A 6 -10.38 12.57 -14.01
N LYS A 7 -11.34 13.13 -13.25
CA LYS A 7 -11.08 14.30 -12.40
C LYS A 7 -10.03 14.05 -11.31
N PHE A 8 -10.02 12.85 -10.71
CA PHE A 8 -9.00 12.50 -9.72
C PHE A 8 -7.61 12.44 -10.36
N ILE A 9 -7.49 11.82 -11.54
CA ILE A 9 -6.24 11.72 -12.29
C ILE A 9 -5.73 13.11 -12.70
N ASP A 10 -6.62 14.03 -13.08
CA ASP A 10 -6.24 15.41 -13.39
C ASP A 10 -5.66 16.15 -12.17
N ILE A 11 -6.31 16.00 -11.00
CA ILE A 11 -5.79 16.56 -9.74
C ILE A 11 -4.40 15.99 -9.41
N GLU A 12 -4.21 14.68 -9.60
CA GLU A 12 -2.92 13.99 -9.43
C GLU A 12 -1.85 14.48 -10.41
N ASN A 13 -2.22 14.70 -11.67
CA ASN A 13 -1.30 15.18 -12.69
C ASN A 13 -0.81 16.60 -12.38
N ASP A 14 -1.70 17.46 -11.88
CA ASP A 14 -1.35 18.80 -11.43
C ASP A 14 -0.34 18.77 -10.28
N ILE A 15 -0.62 18.02 -9.19
CA ILE A 15 0.30 17.96 -8.05
C ILE A 15 1.65 17.34 -8.43
N ASN A 16 1.66 16.34 -9.31
CA ASN A 16 2.89 15.72 -9.79
C ASN A 16 3.73 16.70 -10.62
N LYS A 17 3.09 17.53 -11.45
CA LYS A 17 3.76 18.56 -12.23
C LYS A 17 4.40 19.61 -11.31
N GLU A 18 3.66 20.12 -10.34
CA GLU A 18 4.18 21.09 -9.37
C GLU A 18 5.31 20.51 -8.53
N THR A 19 5.16 19.26 -8.07
CA THR A 19 6.21 18.56 -7.31
C THR A 19 7.49 18.38 -8.11
N ARG A 20 7.41 18.09 -9.43
CA ARG A 20 8.60 18.02 -10.29
C ARG A 20 9.30 19.37 -10.40
N PHE A 21 8.56 20.46 -10.53
CA PHE A 21 9.16 21.80 -10.56
C PHE A 21 9.84 22.14 -9.24
N PHE A 22 9.21 21.84 -8.10
CA PHE A 22 9.80 21.99 -6.79
C PHE A 22 11.10 21.20 -6.64
N ILE A 23 11.09 19.89 -6.96
CA ILE A 23 12.30 19.06 -6.89
C ILE A 23 13.44 19.63 -7.75
N GLN A 24 13.13 20.09 -8.96
CA GLN A 24 14.13 20.68 -9.86
C GLN A 24 14.71 22.00 -9.32
N SER A 25 13.92 22.81 -8.63
CA SER A 25 14.40 24.07 -8.03
C SER A 25 15.35 23.80 -6.86
N VAL A 26 14.96 22.89 -5.97
CA VAL A 26 15.69 22.62 -4.72
C VAL A 26 16.97 21.82 -4.94
N GLN A 27 17.01 20.91 -5.93
CA GLN A 27 18.21 20.14 -6.26
C GLN A 27 19.40 21.03 -6.66
N ARG A 28 19.13 22.23 -7.18
CA ARG A 28 20.19 23.13 -7.67
C ARG A 28 20.66 24.13 -6.61
N LYS A 29 19.80 24.49 -5.65
CA LYS A 29 20.00 25.67 -4.79
C LYS A 29 19.76 25.40 -3.30
N GLY A 30 19.38 24.19 -2.92
CA GLY A 30 18.83 23.90 -1.59
C GLY A 30 17.39 24.41 -1.47
N ILE A 31 16.75 24.14 -0.33
CA ILE A 31 15.37 24.56 -0.04
C ILE A 31 15.39 25.91 0.65
N THR A 32 14.68 26.89 0.09
CA THR A 32 14.39 28.16 0.78
C THR A 32 13.02 28.11 1.48
N TRP A 33 12.81 28.97 2.47
CA TRP A 33 11.51 29.08 3.15
C TRP A 33 10.35 29.38 2.19
N ALA A 34 10.55 30.28 1.23
CA ALA A 34 9.50 30.64 0.27
C ALA A 34 9.13 29.45 -0.65
N GLU A 35 10.10 28.63 -1.04
CA GLU A 35 9.83 27.40 -1.83
C GLU A 35 9.06 26.37 -1.00
N TYR A 36 9.43 26.21 0.27
CA TYR A 36 8.69 25.35 1.20
C TYR A 36 7.23 25.79 1.38
N GLU A 37 7.00 27.08 1.67
CA GLU A 37 5.64 27.64 1.84
C GLU A 37 4.80 27.47 0.58
N SER A 38 5.41 27.72 -0.60
CA SER A 38 4.74 27.50 -1.89
C SER A 38 4.34 26.04 -2.06
N GLN A 39 5.22 25.09 -1.72
CA GLN A 39 4.92 23.67 -1.83
C GLN A 39 3.83 23.24 -0.83
N GLU A 40 3.81 23.80 0.37
CA GLU A 40 2.74 23.55 1.35
C GLU A 40 1.37 24.05 0.83
N MET A 41 1.32 25.22 0.21
CA MET A 41 0.09 25.73 -0.43
C MET A 41 -0.40 24.82 -1.55
N ILE A 42 0.53 24.33 -2.38
CA ILE A 42 0.22 23.38 -3.46
C ILE A 42 -0.36 22.07 -2.89
N LEU A 43 0.25 21.52 -1.84
CA LEU A 43 -0.25 20.31 -1.16
C LEU A 43 -1.63 20.54 -0.54
N ASN A 44 -1.84 21.67 0.13
CA ASN A 44 -3.15 22.03 0.68
C ASN A 44 -4.22 22.15 -0.41
N GLY A 45 -3.86 22.73 -1.57
CA GLY A 45 -4.73 22.80 -2.74
C GLY A 45 -5.07 21.43 -3.32
N TYR A 46 -4.13 20.49 -3.33
CA TYR A 46 -4.41 19.09 -3.66
C TYR A 46 -5.44 18.48 -2.70
N TYR A 47 -5.20 18.53 -1.39
CA TYR A 47 -6.12 17.95 -0.40
C TYR A 47 -7.52 18.55 -0.48
N TYR A 48 -7.63 19.87 -0.67
CA TYR A 48 -8.91 20.55 -0.84
C TYR A 48 -9.68 20.02 -2.07
N ARG A 49 -9.00 19.92 -3.21
CA ARG A 49 -9.61 19.44 -4.46
C ARG A 49 -10.07 17.99 -4.35
N VAL A 50 -9.26 17.11 -3.77
CA VAL A 50 -9.67 15.71 -3.56
C VAL A 50 -10.84 15.61 -2.60
N ARG A 51 -10.85 16.36 -1.49
CA ARG A 51 -12.00 16.37 -0.56
C ARG A 51 -13.28 16.84 -1.22
N ASN A 52 -13.23 17.89 -2.02
CA ASN A 52 -14.39 18.36 -2.78
C ASN A 52 -14.88 17.29 -3.75
N LEU A 53 -13.95 16.61 -4.45
CA LEU A 53 -14.30 15.54 -5.38
C LEU A 53 -14.98 14.37 -4.65
N LEU A 54 -14.46 13.95 -3.50
CA LEU A 54 -15.09 12.92 -2.67
C LEU A 54 -16.49 13.33 -2.21
N SER A 55 -16.69 14.60 -1.83
CA SER A 55 -17.99 15.12 -1.42
C SER A 55 -18.99 15.24 -2.57
N GLU A 56 -18.53 15.53 -3.79
CA GLU A 56 -19.37 15.69 -4.98
C GLU A 56 -19.88 14.34 -5.49
N TYR A 57 -19.01 13.33 -5.50
CA TYR A 57 -19.31 12.02 -6.11
C TYR A 57 -19.69 10.93 -5.09
N ASP A 58 -19.37 11.12 -3.81
CA ASP A 58 -19.58 10.14 -2.72
C ASP A 58 -19.21 8.70 -3.13
N PRO A 59 -17.96 8.45 -3.57
CA PRO A 59 -17.59 7.13 -4.08
C PRO A 59 -17.48 6.10 -2.96
N ASP A 60 -18.00 4.89 -3.20
CA ASP A 60 -17.75 3.74 -2.33
C ASP A 60 -16.30 3.24 -2.53
N LEU A 61 -15.40 3.72 -1.67
CA LEU A 61 -13.98 3.37 -1.74
C LEU A 61 -13.71 1.88 -1.50
N ILE A 62 -14.59 1.16 -0.79
CA ILE A 62 -14.47 -0.29 -0.60
C ILE A 62 -14.72 -0.97 -1.94
N VAL A 63 -15.79 -0.60 -2.65
CA VAL A 63 -16.07 -1.14 -3.99
C VAL A 63 -14.89 -0.88 -4.94
N LEU A 64 -14.37 0.35 -4.95
CA LEU A 64 -13.21 0.71 -5.77
C LEU A 64 -11.94 -0.09 -5.40
N LEU A 65 -11.70 -0.34 -4.11
CA LEU A 65 -10.57 -1.15 -3.64
C LEU A 65 -10.67 -2.62 -4.08
N TYR A 66 -11.88 -3.11 -4.34
CA TYR A 66 -12.15 -4.46 -4.85
C TYR A 66 -12.21 -4.56 -6.37
N SER A 67 -12.07 -3.46 -7.10
CA SER A 67 -12.03 -3.46 -8.56
C SER A 67 -10.97 -4.42 -9.12
N ASP A 68 -11.24 -5.04 -10.27
CA ASP A 68 -10.25 -5.82 -11.01
C ASP A 68 -9.20 -4.93 -11.69
N ASP A 69 -9.51 -3.64 -11.88
CA ASP A 69 -8.61 -2.64 -12.46
C ASP A 69 -7.66 -2.05 -11.39
N ALA A 70 -6.36 -2.19 -11.61
CA ALA A 70 -5.32 -1.68 -10.73
C ALA A 70 -5.31 -0.14 -10.62
N GLU A 71 -5.66 0.59 -11.67
CA GLU A 71 -5.72 2.05 -11.64
C GLU A 71 -6.85 2.53 -10.72
N ILE A 72 -7.99 1.82 -10.77
CA ILE A 72 -9.13 2.10 -9.89
C ILE A 72 -8.77 1.80 -8.44
N ARG A 73 -8.16 0.64 -8.16
CA ARG A 73 -7.73 0.29 -6.80
C ARG A 73 -6.73 1.30 -6.25
N ARG A 74 -5.79 1.77 -7.09
CA ARG A 74 -4.78 2.77 -6.72
C ARG A 74 -5.42 4.07 -6.22
N ILE A 75 -6.54 4.50 -6.80
CA ILE A 75 -7.23 5.72 -6.35
C ILE A 75 -7.75 5.54 -4.92
N SER A 76 -8.42 4.42 -4.62
CA SER A 76 -8.82 4.11 -3.24
C SER A 76 -7.63 4.08 -2.28
N LEU A 77 -6.54 3.40 -2.66
CA LEU A 77 -5.34 3.31 -1.83
C LEU A 77 -4.75 4.69 -1.52
N LYS A 78 -4.66 5.58 -2.52
CA LYS A 78 -4.15 6.95 -2.30
C LYS A 78 -5.04 7.75 -1.37
N VAL A 79 -6.36 7.72 -1.58
CA VAL A 79 -7.32 8.43 -0.72
C VAL A 79 -7.25 7.95 0.74
N ILE A 80 -7.14 6.63 0.95
CA ILE A 80 -6.99 6.04 2.30
C ILE A 80 -5.64 6.43 2.91
N LYS A 81 -4.54 6.30 2.16
CA LYS A 81 -3.19 6.67 2.62
C LYS A 81 -3.14 8.11 3.10
N ASP A 82 -3.67 9.02 2.29
CA ASP A 82 -3.73 10.46 2.53
C ASP A 82 -4.60 10.83 3.73
N GLY A 83 -5.33 9.88 4.33
CA GLY A 83 -6.14 10.09 5.53
C GLY A 83 -7.41 10.86 5.27
N LEU A 84 -7.87 10.88 4.03
CA LEU A 84 -9.12 11.52 3.66
C LEU A 84 -10.33 10.65 4.04
N VAL A 85 -10.13 9.34 4.15
CA VAL A 85 -11.12 8.38 4.64
C VAL A 85 -10.47 7.40 5.60
N ASP A 86 -11.14 7.11 6.72
CA ASP A 86 -10.74 6.08 7.67
C ASP A 86 -11.60 4.82 7.49
N LEU A 87 -10.96 3.71 7.13
CA LEU A 87 -11.58 2.39 6.97
C LEU A 87 -11.12 1.39 8.05
N SER A 88 -10.50 1.86 9.13
CA SER A 88 -9.94 1.05 10.23
C SER A 88 -10.94 0.13 10.93
N SER A 89 -12.24 0.41 10.81
CA SER A 89 -13.32 -0.40 11.38
C SER A 89 -13.82 -1.51 10.44
N SER A 90 -13.42 -1.50 9.16
CA SER A 90 -13.91 -2.44 8.14
C SER A 90 -12.96 -3.63 7.99
N ASN A 91 -13.37 -4.79 8.51
CA ASN A 91 -12.64 -6.05 8.30
C ASN A 91 -12.48 -6.38 6.81
N MET A 92 -13.46 -6.04 5.96
CA MET A 92 -13.38 -6.24 4.52
C MET A 92 -12.30 -5.37 3.87
N ALA A 93 -12.16 -4.12 4.31
CA ALA A 93 -11.12 -3.24 3.80
C ALA A 93 -9.72 -3.71 4.25
N ILE A 94 -9.58 -4.08 5.53
CA ILE A 94 -8.33 -4.60 6.08
C ILE A 94 -7.91 -5.91 5.39
N GLU A 95 -8.83 -6.86 5.22
CA GLU A 95 -8.56 -8.12 4.50
C GLU A 95 -8.06 -7.86 3.07
N LYS A 96 -8.69 -6.91 2.37
CA LYS A 96 -8.26 -6.53 1.02
C LYS A 96 -6.91 -5.82 1.01
N LEU A 97 -6.63 -4.94 1.97
CA LEU A 97 -5.34 -4.25 2.09
C LEU A 97 -4.20 -5.24 2.35
N ILE A 98 -4.39 -6.20 3.26
CA ILE A 98 -3.40 -7.26 3.51
C ILE A 98 -3.16 -8.06 2.22
N TYR A 99 -4.23 -8.46 1.54
CA TYR A 99 -4.11 -9.17 0.26
C TYR A 99 -3.32 -8.37 -0.78
N ILE A 100 -3.68 -7.10 -1.00
CA ILE A 100 -2.99 -6.20 -1.95
C ILE A 100 -1.52 -5.98 -1.55
N SER A 101 -1.23 -5.87 -0.26
CA SER A 101 0.15 -5.68 0.23
C SER A 101 1.09 -6.84 -0.10
N ILE A 102 0.53 -8.01 -0.44
CA ILE A 102 1.27 -9.22 -0.81
C ILE A 102 1.21 -9.44 -2.32
N VAL A 103 0.03 -9.37 -2.94
CA VAL A 103 -0.16 -9.82 -4.34
C VAL A 103 -0.42 -8.69 -5.35
N GLY A 104 -0.53 -7.44 -4.89
CA GLY A 104 -0.73 -6.28 -5.77
C GLY A 104 0.47 -6.04 -6.68
N ASN A 105 0.37 -5.10 -7.62
CA ASN A 105 1.58 -4.62 -8.30
C ASN A 105 2.48 -3.83 -7.33
N GLU A 106 3.71 -3.51 -7.74
CA GLU A 106 4.69 -2.84 -6.87
C GLU A 106 4.20 -1.51 -6.25
N GLU A 107 3.43 -0.70 -7.00
CA GLU A 107 2.86 0.53 -6.45
C GLU A 107 1.77 0.24 -5.42
N GLU A 108 0.88 -0.70 -5.72
CA GLU A 108 -0.21 -1.11 -4.83
C GLU A 108 0.33 -1.74 -3.54
N LYS A 109 1.32 -2.63 -3.65
CA LYS A 109 2.02 -3.24 -2.50
C LYS A 109 2.56 -2.16 -1.58
N ARG A 110 3.30 -1.19 -2.14
CA ARG A 110 3.88 -0.08 -1.38
C ARG A 110 2.79 0.74 -0.67
N LEU A 111 1.74 1.14 -1.39
CA LEU A 111 0.65 1.92 -0.81
C LEU A 111 -0.08 1.17 0.31
N ALA A 112 -0.38 -0.11 0.10
CA ALA A 112 -1.06 -0.94 1.09
C ALA A 112 -0.17 -1.16 2.33
N LYS A 113 1.12 -1.48 2.14
CA LYS A 113 2.11 -1.59 3.24
C LYS A 113 2.17 -0.28 4.03
N ASP A 114 2.26 0.87 3.37
CA ASP A 114 2.26 2.20 4.01
C ASP A 114 0.98 2.39 4.85
N ILE A 115 -0.20 2.12 4.30
CA ILE A 115 -1.47 2.27 5.03
C ILE A 115 -1.48 1.41 6.30
N ILE A 116 -1.13 0.13 6.17
CA ILE A 116 -1.17 -0.80 7.30
C ILE A 116 -0.13 -0.39 8.36
N VAL A 117 1.07 0.02 7.96
CA VAL A 117 2.16 0.45 8.85
C VAL A 117 1.84 1.76 9.56
N PHE A 118 1.60 2.83 8.82
CA PHE A 118 1.48 4.17 9.37
C PHE A 118 0.23 4.38 10.23
N ARG A 119 -0.78 3.51 10.07
CA ARG A 119 -2.03 3.61 10.82
C ARG A 119 -2.12 2.63 12.00
N GLU A 120 -1.08 1.83 12.23
CA GLU A 120 -1.04 0.81 13.29
C GLU A 120 -2.23 -0.17 13.27
N TRP A 121 -2.78 -0.45 12.08
CA TRP A 121 -3.96 -1.32 11.95
C TRP A 121 -3.66 -2.79 12.30
N PHE A 122 -2.39 -3.15 12.55
CA PHE A 122 -1.91 -4.49 12.86
C PHE A 122 -2.55 -5.18 14.06
N VAL A 123 -2.96 -4.45 15.10
CA VAL A 123 -3.46 -5.05 16.35
C VAL A 123 -4.71 -5.90 16.11
N ARG A 124 -5.47 -5.62 15.04
CA ARG A 124 -6.65 -6.40 14.63
C ARG A 124 -6.37 -7.36 13.47
N CYS A 125 -5.16 -7.36 12.92
CA CYS A 125 -4.83 -8.06 11.69
C CYS A 125 -4.34 -9.48 11.89
N GLU A 126 -3.86 -9.92 13.06
CA GLU A 126 -3.18 -11.22 13.18
C GLU A 126 -4.02 -12.40 12.64
N GLN A 127 -5.30 -12.50 13.04
CA GLN A 127 -6.21 -13.55 12.55
C GLN A 127 -6.54 -13.40 11.06
N LEU A 128 -6.69 -12.18 10.56
CA LEU A 128 -6.94 -11.92 9.14
C LEU A 128 -5.71 -12.25 8.29
N THR A 129 -4.53 -11.86 8.77
CA THR A 129 -3.24 -12.18 8.16
C THR A 129 -3.04 -13.68 8.09
N GLU A 130 -3.27 -14.42 9.18
CA GLU A 130 -3.17 -15.88 9.19
C GLU A 130 -4.11 -16.51 8.14
N LYS A 131 -5.37 -16.08 8.11
CA LYS A 131 -6.35 -16.55 7.11
C LYS A 131 -5.89 -16.30 5.68
N ILE A 132 -5.37 -15.10 5.39
CA ILE A 132 -4.95 -14.70 4.03
C ILE A 132 -3.68 -15.43 3.63
N VAL A 133 -2.65 -15.43 4.48
CA VAL A 133 -1.38 -16.11 4.23
C VAL A 133 -1.59 -17.61 4.05
N SER A 134 -2.42 -18.23 4.90
CA SER A 134 -2.81 -19.63 4.74
C SER A 134 -3.47 -19.86 3.38
N LYS A 135 -4.44 -19.02 2.97
CA LYS A 135 -5.07 -19.12 1.64
C LYS A 135 -4.06 -19.00 0.50
N LEU A 136 -3.08 -18.10 0.60
CA LEU A 136 -2.04 -17.92 -0.40
C LEU A 136 -1.14 -19.15 -0.51
N TYR A 137 -0.81 -19.81 0.59
CA TYR A 137 -0.03 -21.05 0.55
C TYR A 137 -0.76 -22.24 -0.08
N HIS A 138 -2.09 -22.22 -0.12
CA HIS A 138 -2.87 -23.23 -0.85
C HIS A 138 -2.91 -22.96 -2.36
N GLN A 139 -2.43 -21.80 -2.81
CA GLN A 139 -2.14 -21.51 -4.21
C GLN A 139 -0.68 -21.90 -4.44
N ASN A 140 -0.33 -22.52 -5.57
CA ASN A 140 1.05 -22.90 -5.84
C ASN A 140 2.00 -21.71 -5.61
N ILE A 141 2.87 -21.82 -4.61
CA ILE A 141 3.77 -20.75 -4.18
C ILE A 141 4.95 -20.73 -5.13
N ASP A 142 5.18 -19.59 -5.79
CA ASP A 142 6.44 -19.30 -6.46
C ASP A 142 7.36 -18.47 -5.55
N TYR A 143 8.60 -18.25 -6.01
CA TYR A 143 9.58 -17.45 -5.29
C TYR A 143 9.07 -16.04 -4.94
N TYR A 144 8.39 -15.37 -5.87
CA TYR A 144 7.95 -13.98 -5.68
C TYR A 144 6.86 -13.89 -4.62
N LEU A 145 5.85 -14.76 -4.69
CA LEU A 145 4.79 -14.82 -3.68
C LEU A 145 5.36 -15.19 -2.31
N TYR A 146 6.30 -16.14 -2.25
CA TYR A 146 6.99 -16.47 -1.01
C TYR A 146 7.71 -15.24 -0.44
N LYS A 147 8.53 -14.56 -1.25
CA LYS A 147 9.23 -13.32 -0.86
C LYS A 147 8.28 -12.23 -0.38
N ASP A 148 7.18 -12.00 -1.09
CA ASP A 148 6.20 -10.97 -0.76
C ASP A 148 5.49 -11.25 0.58
N ILE A 149 5.18 -12.52 0.87
CA ILE A 149 4.65 -12.94 2.17
C ILE A 149 5.68 -12.67 3.26
N GLY A 150 6.94 -13.08 3.07
CA GLY A 150 8.02 -12.89 4.04
C GLY A 150 8.27 -11.43 4.38
N GLU A 151 8.39 -10.57 3.36
CA GLU A 151 8.52 -9.12 3.52
C GLU A 151 7.35 -8.51 4.29
N PHE A 152 6.12 -8.92 3.97
CA PHE A 152 4.94 -8.44 4.69
C PHE A 152 5.01 -8.84 6.17
N LEU A 153 5.31 -10.10 6.48
CA LEU A 153 5.40 -10.60 7.86
C LEU A 153 6.50 -9.90 8.66
N LEU A 154 7.64 -9.59 8.04
CA LEU A 154 8.72 -8.79 8.63
C LEU A 154 8.26 -7.36 8.97
N ILE A 155 7.65 -6.67 8.00
CA ILE A 155 7.18 -5.29 8.17
C ILE A 155 6.10 -5.20 9.26
N THR A 156 5.20 -6.18 9.30
CA THR A 156 4.12 -6.27 10.30
C THR A 156 4.60 -6.77 11.66
N LYS A 157 5.87 -7.20 11.78
CA LYS A 157 6.44 -7.84 12.98
C LYS A 157 5.65 -9.05 13.48
N ASN A 158 5.02 -9.81 12.57
CA ASN A 158 4.25 -11.00 12.93
C ASN A 158 5.18 -12.22 13.04
N ILE A 159 5.91 -12.29 14.16
CA ILE A 159 6.94 -13.32 14.41
C ILE A 159 6.38 -14.75 14.35
N PRO A 160 5.21 -15.08 14.94
CA PRO A 160 4.69 -16.45 14.89
C PRO A 160 4.42 -16.95 13.46
N LEU A 161 3.83 -16.11 12.60
CA LEU A 161 3.60 -16.46 11.21
C LEU A 161 4.90 -16.47 10.40
N LEU A 162 5.86 -15.60 10.72
CA LEU A 162 7.17 -15.59 10.07
C LEU A 162 7.96 -16.88 10.35
N ILE A 163 7.95 -17.39 11.59
CA ILE A 163 8.55 -18.68 11.92
C ILE A 163 7.90 -19.81 11.10
N SER A 164 6.58 -19.76 10.95
CA SER A 164 5.84 -20.75 10.15
C SER A 164 6.17 -20.64 8.65
N HIS A 165 6.31 -19.42 8.14
CA HIS A 165 6.76 -19.12 6.78
C HIS A 165 8.16 -19.68 6.50
N ILE A 166 9.12 -19.44 7.39
CA ILE A 166 10.49 -19.97 7.28
C ILE A 166 10.48 -21.49 7.25
N LYS A 167 9.70 -22.16 8.11
CA LYS A 167 9.59 -23.63 8.11
C LYS A 167 9.05 -24.18 6.79
N ILE A 168 8.13 -23.46 6.14
CA ILE A 168 7.62 -23.84 4.82
C ILE A 168 8.76 -23.75 3.79
N GLY A 169 9.48 -22.63 3.76
CA GLY A 169 10.57 -22.43 2.80
C GLY A 169 11.77 -23.37 3.00
N MET A 170 12.13 -23.69 4.25
CA MET A 170 13.19 -24.66 4.56
C MET A 170 12.89 -26.09 4.08
N ASN A 171 11.61 -26.42 3.86
CA ASN A 171 11.19 -27.71 3.31
C ASN A 171 10.90 -27.65 1.79
N SER A 172 11.15 -26.50 1.16
CA SER A 172 10.94 -26.32 -0.28
C SER A 172 11.96 -27.11 -1.09
N LYS A 173 11.55 -27.57 -2.27
CA LYS A 173 12.46 -28.14 -3.28
C LYS A 173 13.01 -27.07 -4.23
N ASP A 174 12.46 -25.87 -4.17
CA ASP A 174 12.94 -24.70 -4.89
C ASP A 174 14.10 -24.09 -4.11
N GLU A 175 15.28 -24.06 -4.75
CA GLU A 175 16.53 -23.60 -4.15
C GLU A 175 16.47 -22.12 -3.77
N GLU A 176 15.83 -21.27 -4.59
CA GLU A 176 15.71 -19.83 -4.31
C GLU A 176 14.82 -19.58 -3.08
N ILE A 177 13.74 -20.35 -2.93
CA ILE A 177 12.88 -20.28 -1.75
C ILE A 177 13.62 -20.79 -0.49
N PHE A 178 14.39 -21.87 -0.63
CA PHE A 178 15.18 -22.43 0.48
C PHE A 178 16.25 -21.43 0.96
N GLU A 179 17.00 -20.82 0.03
CA GLU A 179 17.99 -19.80 0.34
C GLU A 179 17.37 -18.60 1.07
N LEU A 180 16.25 -18.07 0.54
CA LEU A 180 15.56 -16.94 1.17
C LEU A 180 15.01 -17.29 2.56
N ALA A 181 14.52 -18.51 2.77
CA ALA A 181 14.11 -19.00 4.09
C ALA A 181 15.29 -19.03 5.08
N SER A 182 16.47 -19.46 4.62
CA SER A 182 17.70 -19.44 5.40
C SER A 182 18.12 -18.03 5.77
N GLU A 183 18.03 -17.06 4.85
CA GLU A 183 18.28 -15.65 5.15
C GLU A 183 17.34 -15.12 6.24
N TYR A 184 16.03 -15.36 6.12
CA TYR A 184 15.07 -14.96 7.14
C TYR A 184 15.33 -15.61 8.50
N SER A 185 15.79 -16.86 8.54
CA SER A 185 16.12 -17.54 9.79
C SER A 185 17.28 -16.92 10.58
N ASN A 186 18.14 -16.12 9.92
CA ASN A 186 19.19 -15.38 10.60
C ASN A 186 18.71 -14.05 11.20
N ILE A 187 17.50 -13.60 10.84
CA ILE A 187 16.93 -12.30 11.24
C ILE A 187 15.95 -12.46 12.42
N VAL A 188 15.39 -13.66 12.60
CA VAL A 188 14.38 -14.01 13.62
C VAL A 188 15.02 -14.74 14.80
#